data_AF-A0A3N7E7V1-F1
#
_entry.id   AF-A0A3N7E7V1-F1
#
_cell.length_a   1.000
_cell.length_b   1.000
_cell.length_c   1.000
_cell.angle_alpha   90.00
_cell.angle_beta   90.00
_cell.angle_gamma   90.00
#
_symmetry.space_group_name_H-M   'P 1'
#
loop_
_entity.id
_entity.type
_entity.pdbx_description
1 polymer ?
#
loop_
_entity_poly.entity_id
_entity_poly.type
_entity_poly.pdbx_seq_one_letter_code
_entity_poly.pdbx_strand_id
1 'polypeptide(L)'
;MLSIAHSRGRRRRLEWAVLAAVLLALVAWLSPPESLGRANHLVQDAGLRLVSRPPHPDIVLVAIDDPSIAAIGRWPWRRALHAELIARISAQDPRVIGMDVLFNEADLDYPEDDLLLTDAIRRSGRVVLPVLRRGYGPTSNATDLPWPAFAQAAADLGHVHVAPDGDGVVRSLYLREGPAAAPWHHFSMALQCVVQARQAGAAPCPRPPLP
;
A
#
# COMPACT_ATOMS: atom_id res chain seq x y z
N MET A 1 27.51 42.21 53.63
CA MET A 1 27.34 40.78 53.27
C MET A 1 26.21 40.50 52.26
N LEU A 2 25.28 41.42 51.94
CA LEU A 2 24.19 41.16 50.97
C LEU A 2 24.55 41.23 49.46
N SER A 3 25.68 41.82 49.08
CA SER A 3 26.08 41.98 47.66
C SER A 3 26.59 40.67 47.01
N ILE A 4 27.17 39.76 47.81
CA ILE A 4 27.74 38.48 47.32
C ILE A 4 26.64 37.45 47.01
N ALA A 5 25.47 37.54 47.65
CA ALA A 5 24.35 36.63 47.42
C ALA A 5 23.68 36.86 46.04
N HIS A 6 23.59 38.12 45.61
CA HIS A 6 23.02 38.49 44.30
C HIS A 6 23.90 38.03 43.12
N SER A 7 25.24 38.07 43.26
CA SER A 7 26.16 37.65 42.20
C SER A 7 26.15 36.13 42.00
N ARG A 8 25.99 35.33 43.07
CA ARG A 8 25.85 33.87 42.99
C ARG A 8 24.54 33.44 42.31
N GLY A 9 23.43 34.13 42.60
CA GLY A 9 22.14 33.87 41.96
C GLY A 9 22.15 34.20 40.46
N ARG A 10 22.77 35.32 40.07
CA ARG A 10 22.93 35.72 38.67
C ARG A 10 23.83 34.76 37.88
N ARG A 11 24.92 34.29 38.49
CA ARG A 11 25.85 33.31 37.88
C ARG A 11 25.19 31.95 37.63
N ARG A 12 24.43 31.43 38.60
CA ARG A 12 23.64 30.20 38.41
C ARG A 12 22.60 30.34 37.30
N ARG A 13 21.88 31.47 37.24
CA ARG A 13 20.91 31.71 36.15
C ARG A 13 21.57 31.73 34.77
N LEU A 14 22.77 32.30 34.67
CA LEU A 14 23.57 32.27 33.43
C LEU A 14 24.03 30.85 33.09
N GLU A 15 24.52 30.08 34.06
CA GLU A 15 24.91 28.67 33.86
C GLU A 15 23.73 27.83 33.35
N TRP A 16 22.55 27.94 33.98
CA TRP A 16 21.33 27.25 33.53
C TRP A 16 20.85 27.74 32.17
N ALA A 17 20.94 29.04 31.87
CA ALA A 17 20.57 29.58 30.57
C ALA A 17 21.50 29.09 29.46
N VAL A 18 22.82 29.00 29.72
CA VAL A 18 23.79 28.45 28.77
C VAL A 18 23.54 26.96 28.57
N LEU A 19 23.32 26.18 29.64
CA LEU A 19 23.03 24.76 29.53
C LEU A 19 21.73 24.51 28.76
N ALA A 20 20.68 25.30 29.03
CA ALA A 20 19.43 25.24 28.28
C ALA A 20 19.63 25.60 26.80
N ALA A 21 20.40 26.65 26.50
CA ALA A 21 20.70 27.05 25.13
C ALA A 21 21.50 25.97 24.37
N VAL A 22 22.48 25.33 25.02
CA VAL A 22 23.26 24.22 24.44
C VAL A 22 22.38 23.00 24.19
N LEU A 23 21.51 22.64 25.14
CA LEU A 23 20.57 21.53 24.95
C LEU A 23 19.57 21.82 23.84
N LEU A 24 19.02 23.04 23.78
CA LEU A 24 18.13 23.47 22.70
C LEU A 24 18.84 23.43 21.34
N ALA A 25 20.10 23.86 21.26
CA ALA A 25 20.90 23.79 20.04
C ALA A 25 21.17 22.34 19.63
N LEU A 26 21.47 21.45 20.58
CA LEU A 26 21.68 20.03 20.31
C LEU A 26 20.40 19.35 19.83
N VAL A 27 19.26 19.63 20.48
CA VAL A 27 17.94 19.15 20.03
C VAL A 27 17.63 19.70 18.63
N ALA A 28 17.84 20.99 18.39
CA ALA A 28 17.63 21.59 17.08
C ALA A 28 18.55 20.99 16.00
N TRP A 29 19.77 20.57 16.36
CA TRP A 29 20.71 19.92 15.44
C TRP A 29 20.38 18.45 15.16
N LEU A 30 19.81 17.73 16.13
CA LEU A 30 19.41 16.32 16.00
C LEU A 30 17.95 16.12 15.55
N SER A 31 17.13 17.16 15.62
CA SER A 31 15.74 17.15 15.17
C SER A 31 15.51 17.15 13.66
N PRO A 32 16.45 17.52 12.76
CA PRO A 32 16.22 17.41 11.32
C PRO A 32 16.01 15.94 10.95
N PRO A 33 14.99 15.63 10.11
CA PRO A 33 14.58 14.25 9.80
C PRO A 33 15.72 13.38 9.22
N GLU A 34 16.69 14.00 8.56
CA GLU A 34 17.83 13.33 7.91
C GLU A 34 19.03 13.08 8.86
N SER A 35 19.14 13.82 9.96
CA SER A 35 20.37 13.83 10.79
C SER A 35 20.65 12.49 11.50
N LEU A 36 19.59 11.75 11.83
CA LEU A 36 19.63 10.43 12.45
C LEU A 36 19.01 9.35 11.56
N GLY A 37 18.76 9.63 10.27
CA GLY A 37 17.98 8.76 9.38
C GLY A 37 18.47 7.31 9.37
N ARG A 38 19.79 7.08 9.24
CA ARG A 38 20.36 5.72 9.26
C ARG A 38 20.14 5.00 10.59
N ALA A 39 20.34 5.68 11.71
CA ALA A 39 20.14 5.08 13.03
C ALA A 39 18.66 4.76 13.24
N ASN A 40 17.77 5.63 12.78
CA ASN A 40 16.33 5.40 12.81
C ASN A 40 15.91 4.20 11.96
N HIS A 41 16.39 4.11 10.71
CA HIS A 41 16.11 2.96 9.84
C HIS A 41 16.63 1.66 10.42
N LEU A 42 17.83 1.64 11.01
CA LEU A 42 18.36 0.45 11.70
C LEU A 42 17.46 0.00 12.86
N VAL A 43 17.04 0.95 13.71
CA VAL A 43 16.15 0.67 14.84
C VAL A 43 14.77 0.18 14.34
N GLN A 44 14.23 0.81 13.30
CA GLN A 44 12.96 0.42 12.69
C GLN A 44 13.04 -0.98 12.08
N ASP A 45 14.08 -1.28 11.30
CA ASP A 45 14.27 -2.59 10.66
C ASP A 45 14.47 -3.70 11.71
N ALA A 46 15.23 -3.42 12.78
CA ALA A 46 15.37 -4.34 13.91
C ALA A 46 14.03 -4.55 14.64
N GLY A 47 13.30 -3.47 14.90
CA GLY A 47 11.98 -3.52 15.51
C GLY A 47 10.98 -4.35 14.70
N LEU A 48 10.90 -4.10 13.38
CA LEU A 48 10.02 -4.84 12.46
C LEU A 48 10.33 -6.34 12.44
N ARG A 49 11.61 -6.73 12.49
CA ARG A 49 12.01 -8.13 12.60
C ARG A 49 11.54 -8.76 13.92
N LEU A 50 11.67 -8.03 15.02
CA LEU A 50 11.25 -8.50 16.35
C LEU A 50 9.74 -8.65 16.50
N VAL A 51 8.94 -7.78 15.84
CA VAL A 51 7.47 -7.85 15.87
C VAL A 51 6.87 -8.64 14.71
N SER A 52 7.71 -9.24 13.85
CA SER A 52 7.24 -10.03 12.73
C SER A 52 6.34 -11.17 13.21
N ARG A 53 5.20 -11.33 12.54
CA ARG A 53 4.20 -12.35 12.88
C ARG A 53 4.26 -13.46 11.84
N PRO A 54 4.01 -14.73 12.24
CA PRO A 54 3.88 -15.80 11.27
C PRO A 54 2.74 -15.48 10.29
N PRO A 55 2.84 -15.91 9.02
CA PRO A 55 1.75 -15.78 8.06
C PRO A 55 0.46 -16.40 8.60
N HIS A 56 -0.68 -15.77 8.30
CA HIS A 56 -1.97 -16.29 8.73
C HIS A 56 -2.32 -17.56 7.91
N PRO A 57 -2.74 -18.67 8.53
CA PRO A 57 -2.96 -19.94 7.82
C PRO A 57 -4.06 -19.88 6.76
N ASP A 58 -5.06 -19.00 6.94
CA ASP A 58 -6.15 -18.80 5.96
C ASP A 58 -5.76 -18.00 4.71
N ILE A 59 -4.49 -17.58 4.55
CA ILE A 59 -4.03 -16.80 3.40
C ILE A 59 -3.25 -17.70 2.46
N VAL A 60 -3.72 -17.79 1.21
CA VAL A 60 -3.03 -18.51 0.13
C VAL A 60 -2.49 -17.48 -0.86
N LEU A 61 -1.20 -17.58 -1.16
CA LEU A 61 -0.55 -16.80 -2.21
C LEU A 61 -0.40 -17.67 -3.46
N VAL A 62 -1.02 -17.24 -4.56
CA VAL A 62 -0.80 -17.84 -5.88
C VAL A 62 0.23 -16.98 -6.59
N ALA A 63 1.49 -17.40 -6.55
CA ALA A 63 2.61 -16.66 -7.11
C ALA A 63 2.74 -16.90 -8.63
N ILE A 64 3.17 -15.87 -9.34
CA ILE A 64 3.66 -15.97 -10.72
C ILE A 64 5.18 -15.86 -10.62
N ASP A 65 5.86 -16.98 -10.81
CA ASP A 65 7.30 -17.14 -10.64
C ASP A 65 7.96 -17.82 -11.85
N ASP A 66 9.30 -17.92 -11.84
CA ASP A 66 10.06 -18.53 -12.93
C ASP A 66 9.62 -19.97 -13.25
N PRO A 67 9.38 -20.87 -12.27
CA PRO A 67 8.79 -22.18 -12.52
C PRO A 67 7.45 -22.13 -13.26
N SER A 68 6.54 -21.24 -12.86
CA SER A 68 5.23 -21.08 -13.48
C SER A 68 5.35 -20.56 -14.92
N ILE A 69 6.24 -19.59 -15.17
CA ILE A 69 6.53 -19.07 -16.52
C ILE A 69 7.15 -20.15 -17.40
N ALA A 70 8.06 -20.96 -16.86
CA ALA A 70 8.66 -22.08 -17.59
C ALA A 70 7.62 -23.16 -17.95
N ALA A 71 6.64 -23.41 -17.08
CA ALA A 71 5.62 -24.44 -17.28
C ALA A 71 4.47 -24.01 -18.21
N ILE A 72 4.04 -22.74 -18.11
CA ILE A 72 2.86 -22.23 -18.83
C ILE A 72 3.24 -21.54 -20.14
N GLY A 73 4.37 -20.82 -20.13
CA GLY A 73 4.85 -20.05 -21.26
C GLY A 73 5.13 -18.59 -20.92
N ARG A 74 5.49 -17.84 -21.97
CA ARG A 74 5.95 -16.45 -21.84
C ARG A 74 4.85 -15.53 -21.26
N TRP A 75 5.24 -14.73 -20.27
CA TRP A 75 4.44 -13.62 -19.75
C TRP A 75 4.42 -12.43 -20.72
N PRO A 76 3.31 -11.67 -20.85
CA PRO A 76 2.01 -11.84 -20.20
C PRO A 76 1.20 -13.01 -20.78
N TRP A 77 0.50 -13.74 -19.91
CA TRP A 77 -0.38 -14.82 -20.34
C TRP A 77 -1.73 -14.31 -20.84
N ARG A 78 -2.41 -15.16 -21.63
CA ARG A 78 -3.78 -14.91 -22.11
C ARG A 78 -4.77 -14.67 -20.96
N ARG A 79 -5.73 -13.76 -21.15
CA ARG A 79 -6.75 -13.45 -20.14
C ARG A 79 -7.71 -14.61 -19.88
N ALA A 80 -7.87 -15.53 -20.83
CA ALA A 80 -8.59 -16.79 -20.61
C ALA A 80 -7.98 -17.64 -19.47
N LEU A 81 -6.65 -17.68 -19.34
CA LEU A 81 -5.99 -18.40 -18.26
C LEU A 81 -6.28 -17.76 -16.90
N HIS A 82 -6.27 -16.43 -16.84
CA HIS A 82 -6.61 -15.68 -15.63
C HIS A 82 -8.09 -15.88 -15.25
N ALA A 83 -8.99 -15.95 -16.22
CA ALA A 83 -10.40 -16.25 -16.01
C ALA A 83 -10.59 -17.66 -15.41
N GLU A 84 -9.89 -18.65 -15.94
CA GLU A 84 -9.90 -20.02 -15.43
C GLU A 84 -9.34 -20.09 -14.00
N LEU A 85 -8.23 -19.39 -13.72
CA LEU A 85 -7.66 -19.29 -12.39
C LEU A 85 -8.68 -18.75 -11.37
N ILE A 86 -9.34 -17.64 -11.70
CA ILE A 86 -10.37 -17.04 -10.84
C ILE A 86 -11.53 -18.02 -10.63
N ALA A 87 -11.97 -18.73 -11.67
CA ALA A 87 -13.05 -19.70 -11.55
C ALA A 87 -12.68 -20.87 -10.62
N ARG A 88 -11.48 -21.44 -10.76
CA ARG A 88 -10.97 -22.54 -9.91
C ARG A 88 -10.82 -22.12 -8.46
N ILE A 89 -10.27 -20.92 -8.20
CA ILE A 89 -10.14 -20.37 -6.85
C ILE A 89 -11.52 -20.10 -6.25
N SER A 90 -12.45 -19.51 -7.03
CA SER A 90 -13.80 -19.18 -6.57
C SER A 90 -14.60 -20.42 -6.19
N ALA A 91 -14.36 -21.57 -6.83
CA ALA A 91 -15.00 -22.84 -6.49
C ALA A 91 -14.67 -23.34 -5.06
N GLN A 92 -13.60 -22.83 -4.45
CA GLN A 92 -13.21 -23.13 -3.07
C GLN A 92 -13.80 -22.14 -2.04
N ASP A 93 -14.70 -21.25 -2.47
CA ASP A 93 -15.42 -20.29 -1.63
C ASP A 93 -14.54 -19.36 -0.75
N PRO A 94 -13.46 -18.75 -1.27
CA PRO A 94 -12.58 -17.89 -0.47
C PRO A 94 -13.33 -16.61 -0.03
N ARG A 95 -13.00 -16.05 1.14
CA ARG A 95 -13.67 -14.82 1.61
C ARG A 95 -13.51 -13.62 0.66
N VAL A 96 -12.36 -13.52 -0.01
CA VAL A 96 -12.02 -12.48 -0.98
C VAL A 96 -10.87 -12.98 -1.87
N ILE A 97 -10.74 -12.45 -3.08
CA ILE A 97 -9.63 -12.72 -4.00
C ILE A 97 -8.95 -11.39 -4.35
N GLY A 98 -7.65 -11.27 -4.07
CA GLY A 98 -6.83 -10.16 -4.56
C GLY A 98 -6.07 -10.60 -5.79
N MET A 99 -6.35 -9.98 -6.94
CA MET A 99 -5.68 -10.28 -8.20
C MET A 99 -4.73 -9.12 -8.56
N ASP A 100 -3.49 -9.18 -8.09
CA ASP A 100 -2.48 -8.14 -8.31
C ASP A 100 -1.83 -8.26 -9.70
N VAL A 101 -2.64 -8.06 -10.74
CA VAL A 101 -2.21 -7.96 -12.13
C VAL A 101 -2.87 -6.74 -12.76
N LEU A 102 -2.08 -5.92 -13.44
CA LEU A 102 -2.56 -4.72 -14.10
C LEU A 102 -3.22 -5.09 -15.44
N PHE A 103 -4.54 -4.99 -15.49
CA PHE A 103 -5.35 -5.17 -16.70
C PHE A 103 -5.91 -3.82 -17.17
N ASN A 104 -5.05 -2.82 -17.36
CA ASN A 104 -5.41 -1.43 -17.66
C ASN A 104 -5.72 -1.13 -19.15
N GLU A 105 -5.46 -2.09 -20.04
CA GLU A 105 -5.70 -1.97 -21.48
C GLU A 105 -6.65 -3.09 -21.97
N ALA A 106 -7.25 -2.93 -23.14
CA ALA A 106 -7.98 -4.02 -23.80
C ALA A 106 -7.00 -5.01 -24.43
N ASP A 107 -7.38 -6.29 -24.51
CA ASP A 107 -6.61 -7.26 -25.31
C ASP A 107 -6.97 -7.09 -26.80
N LEU A 108 -6.00 -6.69 -27.61
CA LEU A 108 -6.21 -6.46 -29.05
C LEU A 108 -6.04 -7.74 -29.87
N ASP A 109 -5.30 -8.71 -29.36
CA ASP A 109 -5.03 -9.97 -30.05
C ASP A 109 -6.14 -10.99 -29.77
N TYR A 110 -6.70 -10.98 -28.55
CA TYR A 110 -7.73 -11.91 -28.08
C TYR A 110 -8.86 -11.19 -27.33
N PRO A 111 -9.68 -10.36 -28.00
CA PRO A 111 -10.75 -9.59 -27.35
C PRO A 111 -11.81 -10.47 -26.68
N GLU A 112 -12.01 -11.71 -27.13
CA GLU A 112 -12.90 -12.67 -26.47
C GLU A 112 -12.42 -13.07 -25.06
N ASP A 113 -11.12 -13.01 -24.80
CA ASP A 113 -10.57 -13.36 -23.49
C ASP A 113 -10.92 -12.27 -22.45
N ASP A 114 -11.15 -11.03 -22.87
CA ASP A 114 -11.66 -9.95 -22.00
C ASP A 114 -13.07 -10.26 -21.51
N LEU A 115 -13.90 -10.86 -22.35
CA LEU A 115 -15.24 -11.27 -21.95
C LEU A 115 -15.18 -12.41 -20.94
N LEU A 116 -14.31 -13.41 -21.18
CA LEU A 116 -14.09 -14.53 -20.25
C LEU A 116 -13.63 -14.04 -18.88
N LEU A 117 -12.65 -13.14 -18.84
CA LEU A 117 -12.12 -12.59 -17.60
C LEU A 117 -13.16 -11.72 -16.88
N THR A 118 -13.86 -10.85 -17.61
CA THR A 118 -14.93 -10.02 -17.05
C THR A 118 -16.02 -10.88 -16.40
N ASP A 119 -16.44 -11.95 -17.08
CA ASP A 119 -17.47 -12.86 -16.57
C ASP A 119 -16.99 -13.68 -15.36
N ALA A 120 -15.72 -14.13 -15.36
CA ALA A 120 -15.14 -14.80 -14.20
C ALA A 120 -15.07 -13.88 -12.97
N ILE A 121 -14.64 -12.63 -13.14
CA ILE A 121 -14.60 -11.60 -12.09
C ILE A 121 -16.02 -11.37 -11.54
N ARG A 122 -16.99 -11.13 -12.42
CA ARG A 122 -18.37 -10.84 -12.06
C ARG A 122 -19.03 -12.02 -11.32
N ARG A 123 -18.89 -13.24 -11.83
CA ARG A 123 -19.47 -14.45 -11.21
C ARG A 123 -18.84 -14.76 -9.85
N SER A 124 -17.55 -14.48 -9.68
CA SER A 124 -16.89 -14.62 -8.39
C SER A 124 -17.48 -13.65 -7.36
N GLY A 125 -17.70 -12.39 -7.75
CA GLY A 125 -18.24 -11.33 -6.88
C GLY A 125 -17.35 -11.03 -5.66
N ARG A 126 -16.07 -11.43 -5.72
CA ARG A 126 -15.10 -11.40 -4.61
C ARG A 126 -13.73 -10.86 -5.02
N VAL A 127 -13.55 -10.52 -6.30
CA VAL A 127 -12.26 -10.12 -6.84
C VAL A 127 -12.04 -8.64 -6.62
N VAL A 128 -10.89 -8.29 -6.06
CA VAL A 128 -10.37 -6.92 -5.95
C VAL A 128 -9.22 -6.75 -6.94
N LEU A 129 -9.26 -5.67 -7.71
CA LEU A 129 -8.24 -5.37 -8.71
C LEU A 129 -7.38 -4.16 -8.32
N PRO A 130 -6.11 -4.12 -8.75
CA PRO A 130 -5.19 -3.05 -8.45
C PRO A 130 -5.53 -1.78 -9.22
N VAL A 131 -5.24 -0.67 -8.58
CA VAL A 131 -5.24 0.67 -9.16
C VAL A 131 -3.82 1.22 -9.05
N LEU A 132 -3.28 1.73 -10.15
CA LEU A 132 -1.94 2.29 -10.14
C LEU A 132 -2.00 3.81 -10.24
N ARG A 133 -1.10 4.52 -9.55
CA ARG A 133 -0.87 5.93 -9.84
C ARG A 133 0.16 6.05 -10.97
N ARG A 134 -0.20 6.68 -12.07
CA ARG A 134 0.75 7.02 -13.15
C ARG A 134 1.62 8.19 -12.68
N GLY A 135 2.93 7.93 -12.58
CA GLY A 135 3.97 8.91 -12.31
C GLY A 135 4.55 8.88 -10.89
N TYR A 136 5.79 9.35 -10.77
CA TYR A 136 6.49 9.59 -9.52
C TYR A 136 6.60 11.09 -9.30
N GLY A 137 6.02 11.60 -8.20
CA GLY A 137 6.11 13.02 -7.82
C GLY A 137 4.75 13.69 -7.60
N PRO A 138 4.75 14.91 -7.02
CA PRO A 138 3.54 15.58 -6.54
C PRO A 138 2.60 16.10 -7.63
N THR A 139 2.98 16.03 -8.91
CA THR A 139 2.23 16.62 -10.04
C THR A 139 1.45 15.59 -10.87
N SER A 140 1.71 14.29 -10.69
CA SER A 140 1.05 13.25 -11.48
C SER A 140 -0.19 12.70 -10.76
N ASN A 141 -1.35 13.24 -11.11
CA ASN A 141 -2.66 12.83 -10.55
C ASN A 141 -3.38 11.77 -11.39
N ALA A 142 -2.75 11.27 -12.45
CA ALA A 142 -3.37 10.30 -13.33
C ALA A 142 -3.45 8.94 -12.63
N THR A 143 -4.66 8.41 -12.51
CA THR A 143 -4.90 7.05 -12.02
C THR A 143 -4.99 6.12 -13.22
N ASP A 144 -4.32 4.99 -13.16
CA ASP A 144 -4.45 3.88 -14.09
C ASP A 144 -5.41 2.87 -13.49
N LEU A 145 -6.57 2.75 -14.12
CA LEU A 145 -7.63 1.86 -13.69
C LEU A 145 -7.59 0.58 -14.53
N PRO A 146 -8.07 -0.55 -13.99
CA PRO A 146 -8.40 -1.69 -14.84
C PRO A 146 -9.33 -1.26 -15.97
N TRP A 147 -9.24 -1.96 -17.10
CA TRP A 147 -10.10 -1.79 -18.25
C TRP A 147 -11.57 -1.73 -17.79
N PRO A 148 -12.41 -0.80 -18.31
CA PRO A 148 -13.68 -0.47 -17.69
C PRO A 148 -14.60 -1.67 -17.41
N ALA A 149 -14.59 -2.68 -18.27
CA ALA A 149 -15.35 -3.92 -18.07
C ALA A 149 -14.92 -4.66 -16.79
N PHE A 150 -13.62 -4.72 -16.50
CA PHE A 150 -13.09 -5.34 -15.28
C PHE A 150 -13.32 -4.48 -14.05
N ALA A 151 -13.12 -3.16 -14.16
CA ALA A 151 -13.33 -2.23 -13.06
C ALA A 151 -14.79 -2.24 -12.56
N GLN A 152 -15.75 -2.38 -13.49
CA GLN A 152 -17.18 -2.50 -13.16
C GLN A 152 -17.55 -3.88 -12.62
N ALA A 153 -16.88 -4.95 -13.06
CA ALA A 153 -17.14 -6.31 -12.62
C ALA A 153 -16.53 -6.63 -11.24
N ALA A 154 -15.43 -5.97 -10.87
CA ALA A 154 -14.73 -6.20 -9.61
C ALA A 154 -15.59 -5.83 -8.38
N ALA A 155 -15.37 -6.57 -7.29
CA ALA A 155 -16.03 -6.32 -6.02
C ALA A 155 -15.56 -5.00 -5.38
N ASP A 156 -14.28 -4.68 -5.53
CA ASP A 156 -13.68 -3.41 -5.12
C ASP A 156 -12.38 -3.16 -5.91
N LEU A 157 -11.82 -1.97 -5.78
CA LEU A 157 -10.56 -1.55 -6.37
C LEU A 157 -9.67 -0.92 -5.30
N GLY A 158 -8.38 -1.25 -5.30
CA GLY A 158 -7.44 -0.70 -4.31
C GLY A 158 -6.09 -0.35 -4.90
N HIS A 159 -5.48 0.71 -4.39
CA HIS A 159 -4.19 1.17 -4.90
C HIS A 159 -3.04 0.27 -4.43
N VAL A 160 -2.06 0.08 -5.31
CA VAL A 160 -0.84 -0.71 -5.05
C VAL A 160 0.42 0.17 -5.02
N HIS A 161 0.25 1.48 -4.85
CA HIS A 161 1.38 2.40 -4.90
C HIS A 161 2.26 2.25 -3.64
N VAL A 162 3.57 2.15 -3.88
CA VAL A 162 4.59 2.15 -2.83
C VAL A 162 5.49 3.37 -2.99
N ALA A 163 5.85 3.98 -1.87
CA ALA A 163 6.91 4.99 -1.81
C ALA A 163 8.10 4.41 -1.05
N PRO A 164 9.18 4.06 -1.76
CA PRO A 164 10.45 3.71 -1.12
C PRO A 164 11.00 4.91 -0.34
N ASP A 165 11.68 4.63 0.76
CA ASP A 165 12.48 5.63 1.47
C ASP A 165 13.68 6.07 0.60
N GLY A 166 14.45 7.07 1.07
CA GLY A 166 15.62 7.58 0.32
C GLY A 166 16.72 6.54 0.03
N ASP A 167 16.70 5.40 0.71
CA ASP A 167 17.60 4.25 0.48
C ASP A 167 16.99 3.17 -0.44
N GLY A 168 15.80 3.39 -0.98
CA GLY A 168 15.10 2.46 -1.87
C GLY A 168 14.37 1.32 -1.16
N VAL A 169 14.38 1.27 0.18
CA VAL A 169 13.65 0.26 0.95
C VAL A 169 12.23 0.76 1.23
N VAL A 170 11.24 -0.11 1.03
CA VAL A 170 9.84 0.21 1.36
C VAL A 170 9.58 -0.13 2.82
N ARG A 171 9.47 0.89 3.68
CA ARG A 171 9.13 0.73 5.11
C ARG A 171 7.74 1.23 5.48
N SER A 172 7.05 1.86 4.55
CA SER A 172 5.70 2.38 4.75
C SER A 172 4.85 2.18 3.50
N LEU A 173 3.53 2.12 3.71
CA LEU A 173 2.53 2.02 2.66
C LEU A 173 1.50 3.11 2.90
N TYR A 174 1.00 3.73 1.84
CA TYR A 174 -0.08 4.70 1.97
C TYR A 174 -1.39 3.97 2.25
N LEU A 175 -2.06 4.32 3.36
CA LEU A 175 -3.41 3.79 3.64
C LEU A 175 -4.41 4.18 2.53
N ARG A 176 -4.19 5.37 1.95
CA ARG A 176 -4.98 5.94 0.86
C ARG A 176 -4.06 6.70 -0.09
N GLU A 177 -4.31 6.62 -1.39
CA GLU A 177 -3.50 7.27 -2.44
C GLU A 177 -4.40 7.81 -3.56
N GLY A 178 -3.94 8.85 -4.25
CA GLY A 178 -4.68 9.50 -5.35
C GLY A 178 -5.17 10.90 -4.99
N PRO A 179 -6.06 11.49 -5.81
CA PRO A 179 -6.53 12.86 -5.62
C PRO A 179 -7.19 13.07 -4.24
N ALA A 180 -6.90 14.19 -3.58
CA ALA A 180 -7.44 14.49 -2.24
C ALA A 180 -8.98 14.45 -2.17
N ALA A 181 -9.66 14.79 -3.26
CA ALA A 181 -11.12 14.74 -3.35
C ALA A 181 -11.69 13.31 -3.42
N ALA A 182 -10.91 12.35 -3.92
CA ALA A 182 -11.37 10.98 -4.16
C ALA A 182 -10.17 10.01 -4.09
N PRO A 183 -9.65 9.73 -2.89
CA PRO A 183 -8.52 8.83 -2.74
C PRO A 183 -8.97 7.36 -2.78
N TRP A 184 -8.12 6.50 -3.32
CA TRP A 184 -8.30 5.05 -3.31
C TRP A 184 -7.77 4.47 -2.00
N HIS A 185 -8.43 3.43 -1.48
CA HIS A 185 -7.90 2.65 -0.36
C HIS A 185 -6.73 1.77 -0.81
N HIS A 186 -5.76 1.51 0.08
CA HIS A 186 -4.72 0.52 -0.20
C HIS A 186 -5.34 -0.84 -0.57
N PHE A 187 -4.68 -1.59 -1.45
CA PHE A 187 -5.17 -2.89 -1.94
C PHE A 187 -5.60 -3.84 -0.80
N SER A 188 -4.79 -3.93 0.26
CA SER A 188 -5.14 -4.74 1.44
C SER A 188 -6.37 -4.24 2.20
N MET A 189 -6.61 -2.93 2.23
CA MET A 189 -7.82 -2.36 2.84
C MET A 189 -9.04 -2.66 1.99
N ALA A 190 -8.96 -2.54 0.67
CA ALA A 190 -10.06 -2.90 -0.23
C ALA A 190 -10.45 -4.38 -0.07
N LEU A 191 -9.47 -5.29 0.03
CA LEU A 191 -9.72 -6.70 0.36
C LEU A 191 -10.50 -6.85 1.67
N GLN A 192 -10.07 -6.17 2.72
CA GLN A 192 -10.74 -6.24 4.03
C GLN A 192 -12.16 -5.65 3.98
N CYS A 193 -12.36 -4.57 3.23
CA CYS A 193 -13.67 -3.95 3.05
C CYS A 193 -14.66 -4.90 2.36
N VAL A 194 -14.22 -5.65 1.34
CA VAL A 194 -15.06 -6.68 0.70
C VAL A 194 -15.44 -7.79 1.70
N VAL A 195 -14.50 -8.25 2.52
CA VAL A 195 -14.79 -9.28 3.55
C VAL A 195 -15.81 -8.77 4.56
N GLN A 196 -15.61 -7.55 5.08
CA GLN A 196 -16.50 -6.94 6.07
C GLN A 196 -17.90 -6.68 5.51
N ALA A 197 -17.99 -6.15 4.29
CA ALA A 197 -19.24 -5.91 3.58
C ALA A 197 -20.07 -7.21 3.46
N ARG A 198 -19.42 -8.30 3.06
CA ARG A 198 -20.08 -9.61 2.93
C ARG A 198 -20.53 -10.19 4.27
N GLN A 199 -19.75 -10.01 5.33
CA GLN A 199 -20.12 -10.46 6.68
C GLN A 199 -21.27 -9.65 7.27
N ALA A 200 -21.31 -8.34 7.01
CA ALA A 200 -22.33 -7.44 7.53
C ALA A 200 -23.58 -7.32 6.63
N GLY A 201 -23.56 -7.86 5.42
CA GLY A 201 -24.60 -7.61 4.41
C GLY A 201 -24.67 -6.14 3.97
N ALA A 202 -23.54 -5.44 3.99
CA ALA A 202 -23.41 -4.01 3.71
C ALA A 202 -22.62 -3.76 2.42
N ALA A 203 -22.53 -2.49 2.00
CA ALA A 203 -21.64 -2.09 0.91
C ALA A 203 -20.15 -2.10 1.36
N PRO A 204 -19.20 -2.35 0.44
CA PRO A 204 -17.76 -2.14 0.68
C PRO A 204 -17.44 -0.69 1.05
N CYS A 205 -16.18 -0.45 1.40
CA CYS A 205 -15.71 0.89 1.73
C CYS A 205 -15.95 1.86 0.57
N PRO A 206 -16.22 3.15 0.87
CA PRO A 206 -16.38 4.15 -0.18
C PRO A 206 -15.14 4.20 -1.06
N ARG A 207 -15.34 4.19 -2.38
CA ARG A 207 -14.31 4.34 -3.39
C ARG A 207 -14.67 5.46 -4.36
N PRO A 208 -13.68 6.06 -5.05
CA PRO A 208 -13.93 7.01 -6.12
C PRO A 208 -14.86 6.43 -7.21
N PRO A 209 -15.72 7.26 -7.82
CA PRO A 209 -16.55 6.82 -8.93
C PRO A 209 -15.66 6.39 -10.10
N LEU A 210 -16.12 5.38 -10.84
CA LEU A 210 -15.49 5.02 -12.11
C LEU A 210 -15.88 6.07 -13.16
N PRO A 211 -14.95 6.45 -14.06
CA PRO A 211 -15.26 7.31 -15.19
C PRO A 211 -16.21 6.65 -16.19
#